data_AF-A0A800LSZ6-F1
#
_entry.id   AF-A0A800LSZ6-F1
#
_cell.length_a   1.000
_cell.length_b   1.000
_cell.length_c   1.000
_cell.angle_alpha   90.00
_cell.angle_beta   90.00
_cell.angle_gamma   90.00
#
_symmetry.space_group_name_H-M   'P 1'
#
loop_
_entity.id
_entity.type
_entity.pdbx_description
1 polymer ?
#
loop_
_entity_poly.entity_id
_entity_poly.type
_entity_poly.pdbx_seq_one_letter_code
_entity_poly.pdbx_strand_id
1 'polypeptide(L)' 'MLVLIVELLNTGIEAAINRHGMEMHQWSGIAKDVASAAVLLALLQCAMVWLVIGLA' A
#
# COMPACT_ATOMS: atom_id res chain seq x y z
N MET A 1 11.55 3.12 -7.13
CA MET A 1 11.48 1.70 -6.68
C MET A 1 10.59 1.49 -5.47
N LEU A 2 10.52 2.42 -4.51
CA LEU A 2 9.68 2.28 -3.31
C LEU A 2 8.19 2.01 -3.62
N VAL A 3 7.57 2.77 -4.55
CA VAL A 3 6.16 2.58 -4.94
C VAL A 3 5.89 1.13 -5.38
N LEU A 4 6.73 0.57 -6.25
CA LEU A 4 6.57 -0.80 -6.75
C LEU A 4 6.76 -1.84 -5.64
N ILE A 5 7.71 -1.63 -4.72
CA ILE A 5 7.92 -2.52 -3.59
C ILE A 5 6.68 -2.54 -2.70
N VAL A 6 6.13 -1.37 -2.36
CA VAL A 6 4.97 -1.27 -1.47
C VAL A 6 3.69 -1.80 -2.13
N GLU A 7 3.51 -1.61 -3.44
CA GLU A 7 2.41 -2.21 -4.21
C GLU A 7 2.45 -3.74 -4.23
N LEU A 8 3.63 -4.34 -4.44
CA LEU A 8 3.79 -5.79 -4.37
C LEU A 8 3.49 -6.32 -2.96
N LEU A 9 3.88 -5.59 -1.91
CA LEU A 9 3.55 -5.93 -0.53
C LEU A 9 2.03 -5.80 -0.27
N ASN A 10 1.38 -4.74 -0.75
CA ASN A 10 -0.08 -4.58 -0.64
C ASN A 10 -0.82 -5.75 -1.29
N THR A 11 -0.44 -6.10 -2.52
CA THR A 11 -1.00 -7.24 -3.26
C THR A 11 -0.77 -8.56 -2.51
N GLY A 12 0.41 -8.77 -1.93
CA GLY A 12 0.72 -9.95 -1.13
C GLY A 12 -0.14 -10.06 0.14
N ILE A 13 -0.36 -8.95 0.85
CA ILE A 13 -1.24 -8.88 2.03
C ILE A 13 -2.69 -9.17 1.65
N GLU A 14 -3.19 -8.55 0.58
CA GLU A 14 -4.53 -8.83 0.07
C GLU A 14 -4.72 -10.29 -0.30
N ALA A 15 -3.76 -10.90 -1.00
CA ALA A 15 -3.80 -12.32 -1.36
C ALA A 15 -3.80 -13.22 -0.12
N ALA A 16 -2.98 -12.92 0.90
CA ALA A 16 -2.93 -13.67 2.15
C ALA A 16 -4.25 -13.59 2.94
N ILE A 17 -4.89 -12.41 2.95
CA ILE A 17 -6.19 -12.19 3.59
C ILE A 17 -7.31 -12.91 2.83
N ASN A 18 -7.36 -12.74 1.51
CA ASN A 18 -8.41 -13.31 0.65
C ASN A 18 -8.37 -14.85 0.59
N ARG A 19 -7.26 -15.48 0.99
CA ARG A 19 -7.12 -16.96 1.06
C ARG A 19 -8.12 -17.63 2.02
N HIS A 20 -8.59 -16.94 3.06
CA HIS A 20 -9.37 -17.55 4.15
C HIS A 20 -10.90 -17.56 3.94
N GLY A 21 -11.41 -17.12 2.79
CA GLY A 21 -12.83 -17.20 2.43
C GLY A 21 -13.65 -15.93 2.70
N MET A 22 -14.97 -16.02 2.50
CA MET A 22 -15.94 -14.90 2.50
C MET A 22 -16.33 -14.37 3.89
N GLU A 23 -15.75 -14.91 4.97
CA GLU A 23 -15.99 -14.39 6.32
C GLU A 23 -15.18 -13.11 6.53
N MET A 24 -15.90 -11.99 6.66
CA MET A 24 -15.29 -10.69 6.90
C MET A 24 -14.81 -10.61 8.35
N HIS A 25 -13.53 -10.89 8.59
CA HIS A 25 -12.91 -10.58 9.88
C HIS A 25 -12.59 -9.09 9.97
N GLN A 26 -12.98 -8.43 11.06
CA GLN A 26 -12.70 -7.01 11.29
C GLN A 26 -11.20 -6.66 11.10
N TRP A 27 -10.31 -7.54 11.56
CA TRP A 27 -8.86 -7.37 11.41
C TRP A 27 -8.37 -7.48 9.96
N SER A 28 -9.07 -8.23 9.10
CA SER A 28 -8.78 -8.32 7.67
C SER A 28 -9.05 -7.00 6.95
N GLY A 29 -10.11 -6.28 7.33
CA GLY A 29 -10.39 -4.94 6.81
C GLY A 29 -9.28 -3.95 7.16
N ILE A 30 -8.92 -3.90 8.45
CA ILE A 30 -7.86 -3.02 8.94
C ILE A 30 -6.52 -3.30 8.23
N ALA A 31 -6.17 -4.57 8.03
CA ALA A 31 -4.93 -4.93 7.36
C ALA A 31 -4.89 -4.45 5.89
N LYS A 32 -6.02 -4.51 5.16
CA LYS A 32 -6.14 -3.97 3.80
C LYS A 32 -6.04 -2.44 3.78
N ASP A 33 -6.72 -1.77 4.71
CA ASP A 33 -6.71 -0.31 4.79
C ASP A 33 -5.30 0.23 5.09
N VAL A 34 -4.58 -0.41 6.01
CA VAL A 34 -3.19 -0.04 6.34
C VAL A 34 -2.25 -0.30 5.16
N ALA A 35 -2.41 -1.41 4.45
CA ALA A 35 -1.58 -1.73 3.29
C ALA A 35 -1.81 -0.72 2.13
N SER A 36 -3.06 -0.35 1.86
CA SER A 36 -3.39 0.71 0.90
C SER A 36 -2.90 2.10 1.35
N ALA A 37 -2.96 2.41 2.65
CA ALA A 37 -2.39 3.65 3.19
C ALA A 37 -0.87 3.72 2.98
N ALA A 38 -0.15 2.60 3.09
CA ALA A 38 1.28 2.54 2.81
C ALA A 38 1.58 2.86 1.33
N VAL A 39 0.77 2.38 0.38
CA VAL A 39 0.87 2.74 -1.04
C VAL A 39 0.69 4.24 -1.23
N LEU A 40 -0.32 4.84 -0.61
CA LEU A 40 -0.56 6.29 -0.68
C LEU A 40 0.66 7.07 -0.17
N LEU A 41 1.24 6.67 0.98
CA LEU A 41 2.43 7.31 1.51
C LEU A 41 3.64 7.16 0.57
N ALA A 42 3.80 6.00 -0.07
CA ALA A 42 4.85 5.80 -1.07
C ALA A 42 4.67 6.69 -2.31
N LEU A 43 3.43 6.89 -2.76
CA LEU A 43 3.10 7.82 -3.86
C LEU A 43 3.35 9.27 -3.46
N LEU A 44 2.97 9.69 -2.25
CA LEU A 44 3.27 11.03 -1.72
C LEU A 44 4.78 11.25 -1.63
N GLN A 45 5.54 10.26 -1.15
CA GLN A 45 7.00 10.32 -1.13
C GLN A 45 7.58 10.47 -2.53
N CYS A 46 7.06 9.72 -3.50
CA CYS A 46 7.45 9.86 -4.91
C CYS A 46 7.21 11.28 -5.42
N ALA A 47 6.00 11.81 -5.20
CA ALA A 47 5.62 13.16 -5.62
C ALA A 47 6.51 14.23 -4.94
N MET A 48 6.78 14.10 -3.64
CA MET A 48 7.67 15.02 -2.91
C MET A 48 9.09 15.03 -3.47
N VAL A 49 9.67 13.87 -3.81
CA VAL A 49 11.01 13.80 -4.42
C VAL A 49 11.05 14.54 -5.75
N TRP A 50 10.05 14.31 -6.62
CA TRP A 50 9.96 15.00 -7.91
C TRP A 50 9.71 16.51 -7.75
N LEU A 51 8.88 16.91 -6.79
CA LEU A 51 8.62 18.31 -6.49
C LEU A 51 9.88 19.03 -6.01
N VAL A 52 10.67 18.40 -5.14
CA VAL A 52 11.94 18.97 -4.69
C VAL A 52 12.93 19.08 -5.85
N ILE A 53 13.06 18.05 -6.68
CA ILE A 53 13.97 18.07 -7.84
C ILE A 53 13.52 19.09 -8.90
N GLY A 54 12.22 19.22 -9.15
CA GLY A 54 11.68 20.13 -10.16
C GLY A 54 11.57 21.59 -9.73
N LEU A 55 11.61 21.88 -8.42
CA LEU A 55 11.66 23.23 -7.87
C LEU A 55 13.08 23.69 -7.49
N ALA A 56 14.06 22.78 -7.49
CA ALA A 56 15.48 23.09 -7.31
C ALA A 56 16.15 23.44 -8.65
#